data_AF-A0A372JDP7-F1
#
_entry.id   AF-A0A372JDP7-F1
#
_cell.length_a   1.000
_cell.length_b   1.000
_cell.length_c   1.000
_cell.angle_alpha   90.00
_cell.angle_beta   90.00
_cell.angle_gamma   90.00
#
_symmetry.space_group_name_H-M   'P 1'
#
loop_
_entity.id
_entity.type
_entity.pdbx_description
1 polymer ?
#
loop_
_entity_poly.entity_id
_entity_poly.type
_entity_poly.pdbx_seq_one_letter_code
_entity_poly.pdbx_strand_id
1 'polypeptide(L)'
;MTREEADAALARLRDERDRVSASLLDLDAHPGRRMLEGAALTGASAELQARVAAGTALLWYLFDRYRAVLSAAEELRARSPRPKAPELAELTRLLAGPAIELPAPPVPLERRGLLGGPGPERLTLHDAVARMTRLFDGIARDVATVDAAWSALLPALEEAEALHREAAALAASLESSTAEVEELGRQVARAGEAVRSDPLSLAGYGGGPDTSALTALIGRLGETLARLREAERLREGCATRFAAAESLVAEVRRAHEEALRAHAEAEEKIASTGLSAPPDASGAFADRLAALRGLTATGRWDELAERLTELERAAADARDRAARHRDLAAGLLE
;
A
#
# COMPACT_ATOMS: atom_id res chain seq x y z
N MET A 1 -0.96 60.04 -16.20
CA MET A 1 -0.23 59.23 -17.19
C MET A 1 -0.36 59.84 -18.58
N THR A 2 0.63 59.61 -19.44
CA THR A 2 0.54 59.87 -20.89
C THR A 2 -0.10 58.68 -21.62
N ARG A 3 -0.39 58.83 -22.92
CA ARG A 3 -0.92 57.74 -23.75
C ARG A 3 0.05 56.56 -23.83
N GLU A 4 1.33 56.84 -24.05
CA GLU A 4 2.37 55.81 -24.18
C GLU A 4 2.55 55.05 -22.86
N GLU A 5 2.50 55.75 -21.73
CA GLU A 5 2.52 55.14 -20.40
C GLU A 5 1.30 54.22 -20.17
N ALA A 6 0.11 54.63 -20.62
CA ALA A 6 -1.10 53.81 -20.52
C ALA A 6 -1.00 52.54 -21.38
N ASP A 7 -0.52 52.67 -22.62
CA ASP A 7 -0.34 51.54 -23.54
C ASP A 7 0.70 50.55 -23.01
N ALA A 8 1.83 51.05 -22.48
CA ALA A 8 2.87 50.23 -21.85
C ALA A 8 2.37 49.54 -20.57
N ALA A 9 1.60 50.25 -19.73
CA ALA A 9 1.02 49.67 -18.52
C ALA A 9 0.02 48.55 -18.84
N LEU A 10 -0.86 48.75 -19.84
CA LEU A 10 -1.80 47.73 -20.29
C LEU A 10 -1.09 46.49 -20.85
N ALA A 11 -0.04 46.67 -21.66
CA ALA A 11 0.75 45.55 -22.17
C ALA A 11 1.35 44.73 -21.02
N ARG A 12 2.01 45.39 -20.06
CA ARG A 12 2.60 44.72 -18.89
C ARG A 12 1.55 43.96 -18.05
N LEU A 13 0.38 44.57 -17.82
CA LEU A 13 -0.69 43.97 -17.02
C LEU A 13 -1.36 42.79 -17.73
N ARG A 14 -1.42 42.77 -19.06
CA ARG A 14 -1.85 41.58 -19.83
C ARG A 14 -0.89 40.41 -19.62
N ASP A 15 0.41 40.65 -19.76
CA ASP A 15 1.42 39.61 -19.56
C ASP A 15 1.42 39.10 -18.11
N GLU A 16 1.14 39.97 -17.14
CA GLU A 16 0.94 39.57 -15.74
C GLU A 16 -0.33 38.74 -15.54
N ARG A 17 -1.47 39.18 -16.10
CA ARG A 17 -2.73 38.42 -16.10
C ARG A 17 -2.52 36.99 -16.62
N ASP A 18 -1.85 36.86 -17.76
CA ASP A 18 -1.68 35.57 -18.44
C ASP A 18 -0.78 34.63 -17.63
N ARG A 19 0.29 35.17 -17.02
CA ARG A 19 1.14 34.41 -16.07
C ARG A 19 0.37 33.97 -14.84
N VAL A 20 -0.40 34.87 -14.22
CA VAL A 20 -1.24 34.53 -13.06
C VAL A 20 -2.25 33.46 -13.44
N SER A 21 -2.93 33.60 -14.58
CA SER A 21 -3.89 32.61 -15.07
C SER A 21 -3.25 31.23 -15.24
N ALA A 22 -2.06 31.16 -15.83
CA ALA A 22 -1.33 29.90 -16.00
C ALA A 22 -1.01 29.26 -14.64
N SER A 23 -0.46 30.02 -13.69
CA SER A 23 -0.14 29.51 -12.35
C SER A 23 -1.38 29.03 -11.59
N LEU A 24 -2.52 29.70 -11.71
CA LEU A 24 -3.77 29.25 -11.08
C LEU A 24 -4.27 27.92 -11.65
N LEU A 25 -4.14 27.73 -12.97
CA LEU A 25 -4.49 26.46 -13.63
C LEU A 25 -3.54 25.33 -13.22
N ASP A 26 -2.25 25.61 -13.09
CA ASP A 26 -1.27 24.63 -12.61
C ASP A 26 -1.58 24.17 -11.18
N LEU A 27 -1.99 25.11 -10.31
CA LEU A 27 -2.40 24.79 -8.94
C LEU A 27 -3.66 23.93 -8.89
N ASP A 28 -4.65 24.23 -9.74
CA ASP A 28 -5.91 23.47 -9.83
C ASP A 28 -5.66 22.05 -10.36
N ALA A 29 -4.74 21.91 -11.31
CA ALA A 29 -4.34 20.62 -11.89
C ALA A 29 -3.45 19.77 -10.95
N HIS A 30 -2.94 20.33 -9.85
CA HIS A 30 -2.00 19.65 -8.97
C HIS A 30 -2.61 18.36 -8.37
N PRO A 31 -1.92 17.20 -8.40
CA PRO A 31 -2.44 15.94 -7.87
C PRO A 31 -2.93 16.02 -6.41
N GLY A 32 -2.11 16.56 -5.50
CA GLY A 32 -2.50 16.82 -4.12
C GLY A 32 -3.76 17.69 -3.95
N ARG A 33 -4.01 18.65 -4.86
CA ARG A 33 -5.22 19.49 -4.82
C ARG A 33 -6.46 18.67 -5.19
N ARG A 34 -6.39 17.91 -6.28
CA ARG A 34 -7.49 17.02 -6.70
C ARG A 34 -7.82 15.96 -5.65
N MET A 35 -6.79 15.43 -4.99
CA MET A 35 -6.96 14.43 -3.95
C MET A 35 -7.60 15.03 -2.70
N LEU A 36 -7.23 16.25 -2.31
CA LEU A 36 -7.92 17.01 -1.26
C LEU A 36 -9.40 17.24 -1.59
N GLU A 37 -9.77 17.55 -2.83
CA GLU A 37 -11.19 17.80 -3.18
C GLU A 37 -12.06 16.54 -3.17
N GLY A 38 -11.49 15.38 -3.52
CA GLY A 38 -12.23 14.12 -3.60
C GLY A 38 -12.35 13.34 -2.30
N ALA A 39 -11.59 13.70 -1.26
CA ALA A 39 -11.50 12.92 -0.02
C ALA A 39 -12.43 13.46 1.09
N ALA A 40 -13.10 12.53 1.78
CA ALA A 40 -13.80 12.81 3.03
C ALA A 40 -12.79 12.80 4.18
N LEU A 41 -12.18 13.96 4.43
CA LEU A 41 -11.11 14.10 5.41
C LEU A 41 -11.66 14.42 6.80
N THR A 42 -10.87 14.09 7.83
CA THR A 42 -11.15 14.39 9.23
C THR A 42 -9.93 15.05 9.89
N GLY A 43 -10.12 15.55 11.12
CA GLY A 43 -9.03 16.10 11.94
C GLY A 43 -8.20 17.18 11.26
N ALA A 44 -6.88 17.06 11.33
CA ALA A 44 -5.94 18.08 10.83
C ALA A 44 -6.01 18.22 9.30
N SER A 45 -6.21 17.11 8.59
CA SER A 45 -6.42 17.11 7.14
C SER A 45 -7.69 17.83 6.71
N ALA A 46 -8.80 17.69 7.44
CA ALA A 46 -10.04 18.42 7.15
C ALA A 46 -9.88 19.94 7.34
N GLU A 47 -9.18 20.35 8.40
CA GLU A 47 -8.89 21.77 8.63
C GLU A 47 -8.04 22.36 7.50
N LEU A 48 -7.02 21.63 7.06
CA LEU A 48 -6.19 22.05 5.93
C LEU A 48 -7.02 22.09 4.63
N GLN A 49 -7.84 21.08 4.35
CA GLN A 49 -8.75 21.05 3.20
C GLN A 49 -9.66 22.29 3.18
N ALA A 50 -10.26 22.64 4.31
CA ALA A 50 -11.12 23.83 4.42
C ALA A 50 -10.35 25.14 4.21
N ARG A 51 -9.14 25.27 4.76
CA ARG A 51 -8.27 26.45 4.53
C ARG A 51 -7.88 26.58 3.07
N VAL A 52 -7.48 25.48 2.43
CA VAL A 52 -7.10 25.42 1.02
C VAL A 52 -8.30 25.73 0.12
N ALA A 53 -9.50 25.22 0.42
CA ALA A 53 -10.72 25.56 -0.30
C ALA A 53 -11.08 27.06 -0.19
N ALA A 54 -11.08 27.61 1.03
CA ALA A 54 -11.38 29.02 1.27
C ALA A 54 -10.34 29.96 0.63
N GLY A 55 -9.05 29.60 0.74
CA GLY A 55 -7.95 30.33 0.11
C GLY A 55 -8.08 30.36 -1.41
N THR A 56 -8.37 29.21 -2.04
CA THR A 56 -8.58 29.12 -3.48
C THR A 56 -9.81 29.90 -3.94
N ALA A 57 -10.92 29.87 -3.19
CA ALA A 57 -12.10 30.67 -3.51
C ALA A 57 -11.80 32.18 -3.48
N LEU A 58 -11.05 32.64 -2.47
CA LEU A 58 -10.61 34.03 -2.37
C LEU A 58 -9.62 34.40 -3.50
N LEU A 59 -8.73 33.49 -3.86
CA LEU A 59 -7.75 33.69 -4.93
C LEU A 59 -8.43 33.88 -6.29
N TRP A 60 -9.39 33.01 -6.64
CA TRP A 60 -10.19 33.16 -7.85
C TRP A 60 -11.05 34.43 -7.83
N TYR A 61 -11.66 34.74 -6.68
CA TYR A 61 -12.42 35.99 -6.52
C TYR A 61 -11.56 37.22 -6.81
N LEU A 62 -10.36 37.30 -6.22
CA LEU A 62 -9.41 38.39 -6.47
C LEU A 62 -9.01 38.48 -7.94
N PHE A 63 -8.75 37.33 -8.57
CA PHE A 63 -8.37 37.25 -9.98
C PHE A 63 -9.49 37.75 -10.91
N ASP A 64 -10.74 37.40 -10.63
CA ASP A 64 -11.89 37.90 -11.40
C ASP A 64 -12.06 39.41 -11.27
N ARG A 65 -11.87 39.97 -10.06
CA ARG A 65 -11.89 41.42 -9.85
C ARG A 65 -10.75 42.12 -10.59
N TYR A 66 -9.55 41.53 -10.56
CA TYR A 66 -8.40 42.01 -11.33
C TYR A 66 -8.70 42.03 -12.84
N ARG A 67 -9.22 40.93 -13.39
CA ARG A 67 -9.60 40.83 -14.81
C ARG A 67 -10.67 41.85 -15.21
N ALA A 68 -11.66 42.08 -14.35
CA ALA A 68 -12.72 43.05 -14.62
C ALA A 68 -12.19 44.48 -14.71
N VAL A 69 -11.29 44.89 -13.80
CA VAL A 69 -10.66 46.22 -13.83
C VAL A 69 -9.77 46.38 -15.06
N LEU A 70 -8.98 45.36 -15.39
CA LEU A 70 -8.15 45.37 -16.59
C LEU A 70 -8.99 45.48 -17.88
N SER A 71 -10.06 44.68 -18.01
CA SER A 71 -11.00 44.75 -19.15
C SER A 71 -11.61 46.15 -19.29
N ALA A 72 -12.05 46.75 -18.19
CA ALA A 72 -12.62 48.10 -18.20
C ALA A 72 -11.61 49.16 -18.69
N ALA A 73 -10.33 49.03 -18.30
CA ALA A 73 -9.27 49.91 -18.77
C ALA A 73 -8.95 49.69 -20.27
N GLU A 74 -8.93 48.44 -20.73
CA GLU A 74 -8.75 48.08 -22.14
C GLU A 74 -9.87 48.62 -23.01
N GLU A 75 -11.13 48.46 -22.58
CA GLU A 75 -12.31 48.97 -23.27
C GLU A 75 -12.34 50.49 -23.32
N LEU A 76 -11.96 51.17 -22.24
CA LEU A 76 -11.84 52.63 -22.22
C LEU A 76 -10.77 53.10 -23.22
N ARG A 77 -9.63 52.40 -23.26
CA ARG A 77 -8.54 52.72 -24.19
C ARG A 77 -8.91 52.43 -25.66
N ALA A 78 -9.65 51.35 -25.92
CA ALA A 78 -10.10 50.97 -27.27
C ALA A 78 -11.14 51.95 -27.82
N ARG A 79 -12.07 52.41 -26.98
CA ARG A 79 -13.08 53.42 -27.35
C ARG A 79 -12.50 54.82 -27.56
N SER A 80 -11.31 55.08 -27.01
CA SER A 80 -10.65 56.40 -27.05
C SER A 80 -9.28 56.31 -27.73
N PRO A 81 -9.19 56.27 -29.08
CA PRO A 81 -7.92 56.21 -29.80
C PRO A 81 -6.98 57.38 -29.51
N ARG A 82 -7.56 58.54 -29.18
CA ARG A 82 -6.86 59.77 -28.75
C ARG A 82 -7.42 60.22 -27.40
N PRO A 83 -6.97 59.62 -26.29
CA PRO A 83 -7.56 59.89 -24.98
C PRO A 83 -7.29 61.33 -24.55
N LYS A 84 -8.34 62.04 -24.15
CA LYS A 84 -8.28 63.40 -23.58
C LYS A 84 -8.00 63.35 -22.08
N ALA A 85 -7.81 64.52 -21.47
CA ALA A 85 -7.56 64.65 -20.02
C ALA A 85 -8.49 63.82 -19.11
N PRO A 86 -9.83 63.79 -19.27
CA PRO A 86 -10.69 62.98 -18.41
C PRO A 86 -10.49 61.48 -18.60
N GLU A 87 -10.27 61.02 -19.83
CA GLU A 87 -10.02 59.61 -20.14
C GLU A 87 -8.66 59.14 -19.61
N LEU A 88 -7.63 59.99 -19.70
CA LEU A 88 -6.31 59.72 -19.10
C LEU A 88 -6.34 59.70 -17.57
N ALA A 89 -7.15 60.55 -16.94
CA ALA A 89 -7.35 60.54 -15.50
C ALA A 89 -8.04 59.24 -15.05
N GLU A 90 -9.06 58.79 -15.77
CA GLU A 90 -9.75 57.54 -15.47
C GLU A 90 -8.87 56.31 -15.72
N LEU A 91 -8.09 56.27 -16.81
CA LEU A 91 -7.07 55.23 -17.02
C LEU A 91 -6.04 55.22 -15.88
N THR A 92 -5.65 56.40 -15.36
CA THR A 92 -4.76 56.49 -14.19
C THR A 92 -5.40 55.89 -12.96
N ARG A 93 -6.69 56.18 -12.72
CA ARG A 93 -7.42 55.63 -11.59
C ARG A 93 -7.55 54.11 -11.69
N LEU A 94 -7.82 53.55 -12.87
CA LEU A 94 -7.97 52.11 -13.07
C LEU A 94 -6.66 51.34 -12.98
N LEU A 95 -5.58 51.87 -13.58
CA LEU A 95 -4.31 51.14 -13.72
C LEU A 95 -3.34 51.34 -12.55
N ALA A 96 -3.39 52.51 -11.90
CA ALA A 96 -2.48 52.85 -10.80
C ALA A 96 -3.21 53.20 -9.49
N GLY A 97 -4.52 53.43 -9.53
CA GLY A 97 -5.33 53.72 -8.36
C GLY A 97 -5.98 52.49 -7.73
N PRO A 98 -6.63 52.67 -6.57
CA PRO A 98 -7.31 51.61 -5.84
C PRO A 98 -8.66 51.27 -6.52
N ALA A 99 -8.61 50.50 -7.59
CA ALA A 99 -9.75 50.20 -8.46
C ALA A 99 -10.44 48.85 -8.17
N ILE A 100 -9.78 47.96 -7.44
CA ILE A 100 -10.40 46.70 -6.99
C ILE A 100 -11.09 46.95 -5.67
N GLU A 101 -12.40 46.77 -5.62
CA GLU A 101 -13.17 46.81 -4.38
C GLU A 101 -13.51 45.40 -3.92
N LEU A 102 -13.16 45.10 -2.67
CA LEU A 102 -13.54 43.88 -1.96
C LEU A 102 -14.68 44.21 -0.99
N PRO A 103 -15.71 43.35 -0.90
CA PRO A 103 -16.78 43.51 0.07
C PRO A 103 -16.19 43.49 1.47
N ALA A 104 -16.65 44.42 2.32
CA ALA A 104 -16.26 44.44 3.71
C ALA A 104 -16.72 43.13 4.40
N PRO A 105 -15.89 42.50 5.22
CA PRO A 105 -16.33 41.34 5.99
C PRO A 105 -17.50 41.74 6.91
N PRO A 106 -18.50 40.86 7.11
CA PRO A 106 -19.62 41.17 7.98
C PRO A 106 -19.11 41.39 9.41
N VAL A 107 -19.31 42.61 9.92
CA VAL A 107 -18.93 42.96 11.29
C VAL A 107 -20.05 42.54 12.25
N PRO A 108 -19.78 41.70 13.27
CA PRO A 108 -20.74 41.36 14.31
C PRO A 108 -21.30 42.62 14.98
N LEU A 109 -22.56 42.56 15.42
CA LEU A 109 -23.28 43.75 15.92
C LEU A 109 -22.55 44.40 17.10
N GLU A 110 -21.88 43.61 17.92
CA GLU A 110 -21.14 44.02 19.12
C GLU A 110 -19.88 44.84 18.79
N ARG A 111 -19.36 44.71 17.57
CA ARG A 111 -18.20 45.45 17.05
C ARG A 111 -18.60 46.50 16.01
N ARG A 112 -19.90 46.67 15.76
CA ARG A 112 -20.43 47.61 14.78
C ARG A 112 -20.63 48.98 15.44
N GLY A 113 -19.92 49.99 14.95
CA GLY A 113 -20.14 51.38 15.38
C GLY A 113 -21.46 51.95 14.83
N LEU A 114 -21.92 53.08 15.38
CA LEU A 114 -23.12 53.80 14.92
C LEU A 114 -23.03 54.26 13.45
N LEU A 115 -21.81 54.37 12.90
CA LEU A 115 -21.53 54.74 11.50
C LEU A 115 -21.25 53.53 10.60
N GLY A 116 -21.48 52.30 11.08
CA GLY A 116 -21.18 51.06 10.35
C GLY A 116 -19.80 50.47 10.68
N GLY A 117 -19.49 49.33 10.05
CA GLY A 117 -18.16 48.70 10.08
C GLY A 117 -17.16 49.41 9.17
N PRO A 118 -15.89 48.95 9.08
CA PRO A 118 -14.93 49.49 8.12
C PRO A 118 -15.51 49.35 6.70
N GLY A 119 -15.26 50.38 5.88
CA GLY A 119 -15.73 50.42 4.49
C GLY A 119 -15.11 49.31 3.63
N PRO A 120 -15.55 49.17 2.35
CA PRO A 120 -14.98 48.20 1.44
C PRO A 120 -13.47 48.40 1.31
N GLU A 121 -12.72 47.30 1.39
CA GLU A 121 -11.28 47.34 1.18
C GLU A 121 -11.02 47.61 -0.29
N ARG A 122 -10.16 48.60 -0.57
CA ARG A 122 -9.78 48.95 -1.95
C ARG A 122 -8.32 48.63 -2.19
N LEU A 123 -8.06 47.92 -3.27
CA LEU A 123 -6.72 47.48 -3.69
C LEU A 123 -6.38 48.06 -5.05
N THR A 124 -5.10 48.39 -5.24
CA THR A 124 -4.54 48.58 -6.59
C THR A 124 -4.40 47.22 -7.28
N LEU A 125 -4.24 47.23 -8.62
CA LEU A 125 -3.92 46.00 -9.36
C LEU A 125 -2.63 45.33 -8.83
N HIS A 126 -1.65 46.14 -8.45
CA HIS A 126 -0.39 45.66 -7.87
C HIS A 126 -0.60 45.00 -6.49
N ASP A 127 -1.35 45.64 -5.59
CA ASP A 127 -1.62 45.09 -4.26
C ASP A 127 -2.46 43.82 -4.33
N ALA A 128 -3.39 43.74 -5.29
CA ALA A 128 -4.16 42.53 -5.55
C ALA A 128 -3.25 41.38 -5.97
N VAL A 129 -2.31 41.60 -6.90
CA VAL A 129 -1.32 40.58 -7.29
C VAL A 129 -0.45 40.18 -6.10
N ALA A 130 0.09 41.14 -5.33
CA ALA A 130 0.88 40.83 -4.14
C ALA A 130 0.10 40.04 -3.08
N ARG A 131 -1.21 40.26 -2.96
CA ARG A 131 -2.09 39.46 -2.11
C ARG A 131 -2.37 38.08 -2.69
N MET A 132 -2.64 37.98 -3.99
CA MET A 132 -2.82 36.71 -4.70
C MET A 132 -1.56 35.84 -4.60
N THR A 133 -0.36 36.39 -4.80
CA THR A 133 0.91 35.68 -4.64
C THR A 133 1.06 35.09 -3.25
N ARG A 134 0.80 35.85 -2.18
CA ARG A 134 0.88 35.34 -0.81
C ARG A 134 -0.13 34.22 -0.53
N LEU A 135 -1.36 34.34 -1.06
CA LEU A 135 -2.38 33.30 -0.95
C LEU A 135 -1.95 32.04 -1.70
N PHE A 136 -1.49 32.21 -2.95
CA PHE A 136 -0.97 31.14 -3.79
C PHE A 136 0.17 30.39 -3.10
N ASP A 137 1.18 31.09 -2.60
CA ASP A 137 2.33 30.47 -1.93
C ASP A 137 1.93 29.74 -0.64
N GLY A 138 0.90 30.21 0.06
CA GLY A 138 0.31 29.50 1.19
C GLY A 138 -0.37 28.21 0.77
N ILE A 139 -1.27 28.29 -0.21
CA ILE A 139 -2.04 27.15 -0.72
C ILE A 139 -1.11 26.10 -1.34
N ALA A 140 -0.13 26.51 -2.14
CA ALA A 140 0.85 25.62 -2.75
C ALA A 140 1.65 24.84 -1.70
N ARG A 141 2.06 25.48 -0.59
CA ARG A 141 2.73 24.80 0.53
C ARG A 141 1.81 23.82 1.25
N ASP A 142 0.57 24.20 1.51
CA ASP A 142 -0.42 23.31 2.15
C ASP A 142 -0.71 22.08 1.28
N VAL A 143 -0.91 22.29 -0.03
CA VAL A 143 -1.11 21.20 -1.02
C VAL A 143 0.11 20.29 -1.08
N ALA A 144 1.32 20.86 -1.15
CA ALA A 144 2.57 20.07 -1.19
C ALA A 144 2.78 19.26 0.10
N THR A 145 2.36 19.79 1.26
CA THR A 145 2.47 19.09 2.55
C THR A 145 1.63 17.82 2.55
N VAL A 146 0.39 17.91 2.06
CA VAL A 146 -0.52 16.77 1.98
C VAL A 146 -0.08 15.77 0.91
N ASP A 147 0.36 16.26 -0.24
CA ASP A 147 0.91 15.45 -1.33
C ASP A 147 2.12 14.61 -0.85
N ALA A 148 3.03 15.24 -0.10
CA ALA A 148 4.17 14.56 0.51
C ALA A 148 3.74 13.51 1.55
N ALA A 149 2.72 13.81 2.37
CA ALA A 149 2.19 12.87 3.35
C ALA A 149 1.66 11.60 2.67
N TRP A 150 0.77 11.75 1.68
CA TRP A 150 0.23 10.61 0.95
C TRP A 150 1.27 9.85 0.13
N SER A 151 2.19 10.57 -0.52
CA SER A 151 3.26 9.96 -1.32
C SER A 151 4.17 9.04 -0.50
N ALA A 152 4.32 9.29 0.81
CA ALA A 152 5.07 8.41 1.69
C ALA A 152 4.21 7.33 2.36
N LEU A 153 2.99 7.68 2.79
CA LEU A 153 2.14 6.79 3.60
C LEU A 153 1.43 5.73 2.74
N LEU A 154 0.97 6.07 1.53
CA LEU A 154 0.21 5.13 0.68
C LEU A 154 1.05 3.91 0.27
N PRO A 155 2.30 4.05 -0.23
CA PRO A 155 3.09 2.87 -0.59
C PRO A 155 3.38 1.95 0.60
N ALA A 156 3.65 2.52 1.78
CA ALA A 156 3.88 1.74 3.00
C ALA A 156 2.61 1.01 3.47
N LEU A 157 1.45 1.65 3.34
CA LEU A 157 0.16 1.01 3.62
C LEU A 157 -0.10 -0.15 2.63
N GLU A 158 0.12 0.05 1.35
CA GLU A 158 -0.05 -0.98 0.31
C GLU A 158 0.85 -2.19 0.56
N GLU A 159 2.10 -1.96 0.98
CA GLU A 159 3.03 -3.04 1.38
C GLU A 159 2.49 -3.82 2.59
N ALA A 160 2.02 -3.12 3.63
CA ALA A 160 1.45 -3.77 4.80
C ALA A 160 0.17 -4.57 4.45
N GLU A 161 -0.71 -4.03 3.61
CA GLU A 161 -1.91 -4.71 3.12
C GLU A 161 -1.57 -5.95 2.29
N ALA A 162 -0.53 -5.88 1.45
CA ALA A 162 -0.05 -7.02 0.66
C ALA A 162 0.52 -8.13 1.56
N LEU A 163 1.41 -7.79 2.50
CA LEU A 163 2.00 -8.74 3.44
C LEU A 163 0.92 -9.41 4.31
N HIS A 164 -0.07 -8.65 4.78
CA HIS A 164 -1.19 -9.21 5.53
C HIS A 164 -2.03 -10.18 4.68
N ARG A 165 -2.37 -9.83 3.43
CA ARG A 165 -3.10 -10.75 2.54
C ARG A 165 -2.36 -12.05 2.32
N GLU A 166 -1.04 -11.98 2.13
CA GLU A 166 -0.22 -13.18 1.95
C GLU A 166 -0.15 -14.02 3.24
N ALA A 167 0.07 -13.39 4.39
CA ALA A 167 0.10 -14.07 5.69
C ALA A 167 -1.25 -14.74 6.00
N ALA A 168 -2.37 -14.07 5.71
CA ALA A 168 -3.71 -14.62 5.92
C ALA A 168 -3.99 -15.83 5.02
N ALA A 169 -3.61 -15.76 3.74
CA ALA A 169 -3.75 -16.89 2.81
C ALA A 169 -2.92 -18.10 3.28
N LEU A 170 -1.70 -17.87 3.75
CA LEU A 170 -0.81 -18.93 4.21
C LEU A 170 -1.24 -19.52 5.56
N ALA A 171 -1.69 -18.69 6.50
CA ALA A 171 -2.23 -19.17 7.77
C ALA A 171 -3.48 -20.04 7.56
N ALA A 172 -4.36 -19.64 6.63
CA ALA A 172 -5.52 -20.42 6.25
C ALA A 172 -5.14 -21.75 5.58
N SER A 173 -4.12 -21.76 4.70
CA SER A 173 -3.66 -22.99 4.05
C SER A 173 -3.06 -23.98 5.05
N LEU A 174 -2.44 -23.49 6.13
CA LEU A 174 -1.81 -24.29 7.18
C LEU A 174 -2.78 -24.76 8.27
N GLU A 175 -4.06 -24.32 8.22
CA GLU A 175 -5.03 -24.54 9.31
C GLU A 175 -4.47 -24.12 10.69
N SER A 176 -3.59 -23.11 10.70
CA SER A 176 -2.90 -22.63 11.90
C SER A 176 -3.76 -21.61 12.64
N SER A 177 -3.38 -21.28 13.87
CA SER A 177 -4.00 -20.20 14.64
C SER A 177 -3.90 -18.87 13.87
N THR A 178 -5.03 -18.32 13.47
CA THR A 178 -5.14 -17.05 12.73
C THR A 178 -5.14 -15.82 13.63
N ALA A 179 -5.16 -15.99 14.96
CA ALA A 179 -5.37 -14.89 15.91
C ALA A 179 -4.33 -13.76 15.79
N GLU A 180 -3.05 -14.10 15.60
CA GLU A 180 -1.99 -13.09 15.39
C GLU A 180 -2.18 -12.36 14.06
N VAL A 181 -2.48 -13.08 12.98
CA VAL A 181 -2.69 -12.51 11.64
C VAL A 181 -3.91 -11.61 11.62
N GLU A 182 -5.01 -12.02 12.26
CA GLU A 182 -6.22 -11.22 12.40
C GLU A 182 -5.99 -9.93 13.22
N GLU A 183 -5.19 -10.00 14.29
CA GLU A 183 -4.84 -8.81 15.06
C GLU A 183 -3.98 -7.84 14.23
N LEU A 184 -2.98 -8.35 13.51
CA LEU A 184 -2.20 -7.54 12.58
C LEU A 184 -3.10 -6.95 11.48
N GLY A 185 -4.06 -7.71 10.95
CA GLY A 185 -5.06 -7.23 9.99
C GLY A 185 -5.91 -6.08 10.53
N ARG A 186 -6.34 -6.14 11.79
CA ARG A 186 -7.03 -5.02 12.46
C ARG A 186 -6.14 -3.78 12.57
N GLN A 187 -4.84 -3.96 12.84
CA GLN A 187 -3.89 -2.85 12.90
C GLN A 187 -3.67 -2.23 11.52
N VAL A 188 -3.53 -3.04 10.47
CA VAL A 188 -3.45 -2.56 9.07
C VAL A 188 -4.72 -1.79 8.70
N ALA A 189 -5.90 -2.30 9.05
CA ALA A 189 -7.16 -1.62 8.75
C ALA A 189 -7.27 -0.26 9.46
N ARG A 190 -6.87 -0.18 10.74
CA ARG A 190 -6.84 1.09 11.50
C ARG A 190 -5.84 2.08 10.89
N ALA A 191 -4.65 1.60 10.52
CA ALA A 191 -3.65 2.44 9.86
C ALA A 191 -4.16 2.95 8.50
N GLY A 192 -4.83 2.09 7.72
CA GLY A 192 -5.43 2.47 6.45
C GLY A 192 -6.53 3.51 6.59
N GLU A 193 -7.37 3.41 7.62
CA GLU A 193 -8.36 4.43 7.91
C GLU A 193 -7.70 5.77 8.27
N ALA A 194 -6.68 5.76 9.12
CA ALA A 194 -5.95 6.99 9.49
C ALA A 194 -5.26 7.64 8.28
N VAL A 195 -4.57 6.88 7.43
CA VAL A 195 -3.88 7.40 6.24
C VAL A 195 -4.85 8.00 5.22
N ARG A 196 -6.06 7.42 5.06
CA ARG A 196 -7.05 7.89 4.09
C ARG A 196 -7.89 9.07 4.60
N SER A 197 -8.20 9.10 5.90
CA SER A 197 -9.07 10.11 6.51
C SER A 197 -8.31 11.31 7.10
N ASP A 198 -7.14 11.10 7.70
CA ASP A 198 -6.33 12.17 8.31
C ASP A 198 -4.83 11.85 8.21
N PRO A 199 -4.24 11.86 6.99
CA PRO A 199 -2.80 11.63 6.79
C PRO A 199 -1.91 12.63 7.55
N LEU A 200 -2.40 13.84 7.84
CA LEU A 200 -1.63 14.85 8.56
C LEU A 200 -1.56 14.57 10.07
N SER A 201 -2.45 13.75 10.62
CA SER A 201 -2.30 13.24 11.99
C SER A 201 -1.02 12.42 12.18
N LEU A 202 -0.48 11.88 11.08
CA LEU A 202 0.76 11.11 11.03
C LEU A 202 1.95 12.00 10.63
N ALA A 203 1.91 13.31 10.86
CA ALA A 203 3.06 14.18 10.63
C ALA A 203 4.14 13.98 11.72
N GLY A 204 5.39 13.76 11.31
CA GLY A 204 6.53 13.58 12.20
C GLY A 204 7.17 14.89 12.68
N TYR A 205 8.01 14.78 13.72
CA TYR A 205 8.85 15.85 14.25
C TYR A 205 9.96 16.22 13.26
N GLY A 206 9.62 16.96 12.21
CA GLY A 206 10.56 17.32 11.14
C GLY A 206 9.89 17.83 9.86
N GLY A 207 8.56 17.84 9.80
CA GLY A 207 7.80 18.34 8.65
C GLY A 207 7.55 17.29 7.56
N GLY A 208 8.04 16.05 7.73
CA GLY A 208 7.69 14.90 6.90
C GLY A 208 6.71 13.95 7.59
N PRO A 209 6.01 13.08 6.86
CA PRO A 209 5.15 12.05 7.42
C PRO A 209 5.94 11.04 8.26
N ASP A 210 5.40 10.69 9.44
CA ASP A 210 5.89 9.64 10.31
C ASP A 210 5.38 8.27 9.82
N THR A 211 6.28 7.53 9.19
CA THR A 211 6.02 6.16 8.73
C THR A 211 6.43 5.10 9.76
N SER A 212 6.97 5.48 10.93
CA SER A 212 7.59 4.54 11.88
C SER A 212 6.63 3.44 12.34
N ALA A 213 5.37 3.79 12.63
CA ALA A 213 4.34 2.83 13.01
C ALA A 213 4.00 1.84 11.87
N LEU A 214 3.91 2.33 10.63
CA LEU A 214 3.70 1.48 9.45
C LEU A 214 4.92 0.58 9.19
N THR A 215 6.13 1.12 9.28
CA THR A 215 7.37 0.34 9.12
C THR A 215 7.48 -0.76 10.19
N ALA A 216 7.14 -0.46 11.44
CA ALA A 216 7.10 -1.47 12.50
C ALA A 216 6.04 -2.54 12.23
N LEU A 217 4.87 -2.15 11.71
CA LEU A 217 3.81 -3.08 11.33
C LEU A 217 4.22 -3.98 10.16
N ILE A 218 4.86 -3.42 9.13
CA ILE A 218 5.47 -4.15 8.00
C ILE A 218 6.49 -5.17 8.52
N GLY A 219 7.37 -4.76 9.44
CA GLY A 219 8.35 -5.66 10.05
C GLY A 219 7.71 -6.86 10.76
N ARG A 220 6.70 -6.61 11.60
CA ARG A 220 5.95 -7.67 12.31
C ARG A 220 5.20 -8.61 11.36
N LEU A 221 4.60 -8.07 10.30
CA LEU A 221 3.97 -8.86 9.25
C LEU A 221 4.99 -9.72 8.50
N GLY A 222 6.16 -9.15 8.17
CA GLY A 222 7.26 -9.87 7.53
C GLY A 222 7.79 -11.02 8.37
N GLU A 223 7.98 -10.81 9.68
CA GLU A 223 8.37 -11.86 10.63
C GLU A 223 7.31 -12.97 10.71
N THR A 224 6.03 -12.60 10.79
CA THR A 224 4.91 -13.55 10.84
C THR A 224 4.86 -14.39 9.58
N LEU A 225 4.95 -13.74 8.41
CA LEU A 225 4.97 -14.40 7.11
C LEU A 225 6.18 -15.33 6.96
N ALA A 226 7.36 -14.93 7.44
CA ALA A 226 8.54 -15.78 7.44
C ALA A 226 8.34 -17.05 8.29
N ARG A 227 7.75 -16.93 9.49
CA ARG A 227 7.39 -18.08 10.33
C ARG A 227 6.39 -19.01 9.65
N LEU A 228 5.36 -18.46 9.01
CA LEU A 228 4.35 -19.23 8.29
C LEU A 228 4.96 -19.96 7.09
N ARG A 229 5.83 -19.30 6.31
CA ARG A 229 6.55 -19.94 5.19
C ARG A 229 7.46 -21.07 5.65
N GLU A 230 8.08 -20.94 6.81
CA GLU A 230 8.87 -22.04 7.39
C GLU A 230 7.97 -23.22 7.78
N ALA A 231 6.83 -22.96 8.42
CA ALA A 231 5.86 -24.02 8.74
C ALA A 231 5.33 -24.73 7.48
N GLU A 232 5.09 -24.00 6.39
CA GLU A 232 4.72 -24.59 5.10
C GLU A 232 5.83 -25.48 4.53
N ARG A 233 7.08 -25.02 4.53
CA ARG A 233 8.22 -25.83 4.10
C ARG A 233 8.35 -27.13 4.91
N LEU A 234 8.17 -27.06 6.23
CA LEU A 234 8.21 -28.23 7.10
C LEU A 234 7.08 -29.21 6.77
N ARG A 235 5.87 -28.71 6.49
CA ARG A 235 4.73 -29.53 6.07
C ARG A 235 4.98 -30.22 4.73
N GLU A 236 5.45 -29.48 3.72
CA GLU A 236 5.77 -30.03 2.39
C GLU A 236 6.90 -31.06 2.46
N GLY A 237 7.93 -30.80 3.28
CA GLY A 237 9.00 -31.75 3.55
C GLY A 237 8.47 -33.05 4.17
N CYS A 238 7.59 -32.95 5.17
CA CYS A 238 6.95 -34.14 5.76
C CYS A 238 6.10 -34.89 4.73
N ALA A 239 5.28 -34.19 3.93
CA ALA A 239 4.46 -34.82 2.90
C ALA A 239 5.30 -35.59 1.87
N THR A 240 6.42 -35.00 1.43
CA THR A 240 7.38 -35.65 0.53
C THR A 240 7.99 -36.90 1.15
N ARG A 241 8.39 -36.84 2.42
CA ARG A 241 8.94 -37.99 3.14
C ARG A 241 7.93 -39.11 3.36
N PHE A 242 6.66 -38.78 3.65
CA PHE A 242 5.61 -39.79 3.71
C PHE A 242 5.44 -40.52 2.38
N ALA A 243 5.45 -39.80 1.25
CA ALA A 243 5.37 -40.42 -0.07
C ALA A 243 6.58 -41.34 -0.35
N ALA A 244 7.79 -40.94 0.06
CA ALA A 244 8.98 -41.77 -0.04
C ALA A 244 8.88 -43.04 0.84
N ALA A 245 8.41 -42.91 2.07
CA ALA A 245 8.21 -44.04 2.98
C ALA A 245 7.15 -45.01 2.45
N GLU A 246 6.06 -44.53 1.85
CA GLU A 246 5.06 -45.37 1.17
C GLU A 246 5.67 -46.18 0.03
N SER A 247 6.47 -45.52 -0.82
CA SER A 247 7.19 -46.20 -1.91
C SER A 247 8.11 -47.29 -1.37
N LEU A 248 8.84 -47.00 -0.28
CA LEU A 248 9.74 -47.97 0.33
C LEU A 248 9.00 -49.16 0.95
N VAL A 249 7.86 -48.94 1.61
CA VAL A 249 7.01 -50.03 2.12
C VAL A 249 6.46 -50.88 0.98
N ALA A 250 6.08 -50.27 -0.14
CA ALA A 250 5.66 -50.99 -1.34
C ALA A 250 6.81 -51.84 -1.94
N GLU A 251 8.04 -51.32 -1.95
CA GLU A 251 9.23 -52.07 -2.37
C GLU A 251 9.52 -53.26 -1.45
N VAL A 252 9.40 -53.09 -0.13
CA VAL A 252 9.55 -54.19 0.85
C VAL A 252 8.57 -55.31 0.54
N ARG A 253 7.30 -54.99 0.32
CA ARG A 253 6.26 -55.97 -0.04
C ARG A 253 6.61 -56.70 -1.33
N ARG A 254 7.02 -55.97 -2.38
CA ARG A 254 7.41 -56.58 -3.66
C ARG A 254 8.61 -57.52 -3.50
N ALA A 255 9.65 -57.09 -2.77
CA ALA A 255 10.83 -57.90 -2.51
C ALA A 255 10.49 -59.17 -1.71
N HIS A 256 9.58 -59.07 -0.75
CA HIS A 256 9.10 -60.22 0.01
C HIS A 256 8.33 -61.22 -0.86
N GLU A 257 7.40 -60.75 -1.72
CA GLU A 257 6.68 -61.60 -2.67
C GLU A 257 7.60 -62.27 -3.69
N GLU A 258 8.66 -61.58 -4.14
CA GLU A 258 9.71 -62.16 -5.00
C GLU A 258 10.50 -63.25 -4.25
N ALA A 259 10.90 -62.99 -3.00
CA ALA A 259 11.63 -63.96 -2.18
C ALA A 259 10.78 -65.21 -1.87
N LEU A 260 9.49 -65.05 -1.58
CA LEU A 260 8.57 -66.15 -1.37
C LEU A 260 8.43 -67.03 -2.63
N ARG A 261 8.32 -66.41 -3.81
CA ARG A 261 8.27 -67.13 -5.08
C ARG A 261 9.53 -67.94 -5.33
N ALA A 262 10.71 -67.34 -5.15
CA ALA A 262 11.99 -68.02 -5.29
C ALA A 262 12.15 -69.17 -4.28
N HIS A 263 11.71 -68.97 -3.04
CA HIS A 263 11.74 -70.01 -2.01
C HIS A 263 10.83 -71.20 -2.36
N ALA A 264 9.59 -70.94 -2.79
CA ALA A 264 8.65 -71.99 -3.21
C ALA A 264 9.19 -72.79 -4.41
N GLU A 265 9.81 -72.12 -5.37
CA GLU A 265 10.44 -72.79 -6.52
C GLU A 265 11.64 -73.67 -6.11
N ALA A 266 12.45 -73.22 -5.15
CA ALA A 266 13.56 -74.00 -4.60
C ALA A 266 13.06 -75.24 -3.82
N GLU A 267 11.99 -75.12 -3.03
CA GLU A 267 11.39 -76.25 -2.31
C GLU A 267 10.78 -77.29 -3.26
N GLU A 268 10.18 -76.87 -4.37
CA GLU A 268 9.65 -77.81 -5.37
C GLU A 268 10.77 -78.60 -6.07
N LYS A 269 11.92 -77.96 -6.34
CA LYS A 269 13.01 -78.55 -7.13
C LYS A 269 14.06 -79.30 -6.30
N ILE A 270 14.15 -79.05 -4.99
CA ILE A 270 15.23 -79.59 -4.14
C ILE A 270 14.63 -80.33 -2.94
N ALA A 271 14.92 -81.63 -2.83
CA ALA A 271 14.36 -82.51 -1.80
C ALA A 271 14.69 -82.12 -0.34
N SER A 272 15.69 -81.25 -0.12
CA SER A 272 15.97 -80.64 1.19
C SER A 272 16.77 -79.34 1.01
N THR A 273 16.08 -78.20 0.88
CA THR A 273 16.69 -76.88 0.68
C THR A 273 17.41 -76.34 1.92
N GLY A 274 16.98 -76.74 3.12
CA GLY A 274 17.49 -76.21 4.40
C GLY A 274 17.20 -74.72 4.63
N LEU A 275 16.42 -74.08 3.75
CA LEU A 275 16.08 -72.65 3.84
C LEU A 275 14.83 -72.45 4.69
N SER A 276 14.83 -71.42 5.53
CA SER A 276 13.61 -70.96 6.23
C SER A 276 12.81 -70.02 5.35
N ALA A 277 11.48 -70.05 5.49
CA ALA A 277 10.60 -69.14 4.80
C ALA A 277 10.94 -67.66 5.11
N PRO A 278 10.95 -66.76 4.10
CA PRO A 278 11.14 -65.34 4.33
C PRO A 278 10.08 -64.79 5.30
N PRO A 279 10.45 -64.00 6.33
CA PRO A 279 9.46 -63.37 7.21
C PRO A 279 8.76 -62.18 6.52
N ASP A 280 7.43 -62.06 6.70
CA ASP A 280 6.66 -60.90 6.22
C ASP A 280 6.67 -59.77 7.26
N ALA A 281 7.28 -58.65 6.91
CA ALA A 281 7.29 -57.43 7.71
C ALA A 281 6.47 -56.29 7.08
N SER A 282 5.90 -56.51 5.89
CA SER A 282 5.30 -55.45 5.07
C SER A 282 4.04 -54.85 5.70
N GLY A 283 3.16 -55.70 6.26
CA GLY A 283 1.96 -55.25 6.97
C GLY A 283 2.28 -54.40 8.20
N ALA A 284 3.27 -54.80 9.01
CA ALA A 284 3.67 -54.05 10.20
C ALA A 284 4.23 -52.65 9.86
N PHE A 285 4.94 -52.52 8.73
CA PHE A 285 5.40 -51.20 8.27
C PHE A 285 4.27 -50.33 7.74
N ALA A 286 3.29 -50.91 7.04
CA ALA A 286 2.09 -50.21 6.59
C ALA A 286 1.27 -49.67 7.79
N ASP A 287 1.07 -50.50 8.82
CA ASP A 287 0.37 -50.11 10.04
C ASP A 287 1.11 -49.00 10.79
N ARG A 288 2.45 -49.11 10.90
CA ARG A 288 3.28 -48.08 11.53
C ARG A 288 3.23 -46.77 10.76
N LEU A 289 3.24 -46.81 9.43
CA LEU A 289 3.11 -45.62 8.58
C LEU A 289 1.73 -44.95 8.73
N ALA A 290 0.66 -45.75 8.81
CA ALA A 290 -0.69 -45.26 9.08
C ALA A 290 -0.79 -44.61 10.47
N ALA A 291 -0.18 -45.20 11.49
CA ALA A 291 -0.11 -44.63 12.83
C ALA A 291 0.64 -43.28 12.85
N LEU A 292 1.75 -43.16 12.10
CA LEU A 292 2.48 -41.90 11.96
C LEU A 292 1.65 -40.83 11.23
N ARG A 293 0.84 -41.19 10.23
CA ARG A 293 -0.10 -40.25 9.60
C ARG A 293 -1.11 -39.68 10.59
N GLY A 294 -1.60 -40.50 11.53
CA GLY A 294 -2.48 -40.05 12.60
C GLY A 294 -1.85 -39.01 13.53
N LEU A 295 -0.51 -38.99 13.65
CA LEU A 295 0.21 -38.03 14.49
C LEU A 295 0.36 -36.65 13.84
N THR A 296 0.12 -36.51 12.53
CA THR A 296 0.22 -35.20 11.83
C THR A 296 -0.76 -34.18 12.42
N ALA A 297 -1.93 -34.62 12.87
CA ALA A 297 -2.93 -33.80 13.56
C ALA A 297 -2.47 -33.21 14.90
N THR A 298 -1.40 -33.75 15.50
CA THR A 298 -0.87 -33.26 16.78
C THR A 298 0.16 -32.14 16.64
N GLY A 299 0.58 -31.81 15.41
CA GLY A 299 1.52 -30.71 15.13
C GLY A 299 2.94 -30.89 15.68
N ARG A 300 3.30 -32.09 16.16
CA ARG A 300 4.63 -32.41 16.73
C ARG A 300 5.59 -32.87 15.62
N TRP A 301 5.93 -31.95 14.72
CA TRP A 301 6.68 -32.22 13.48
C TRP A 301 8.10 -32.77 13.72
N ASP A 302 8.78 -32.35 14.80
CA ASP A 302 10.13 -32.85 15.11
C ASP A 302 10.13 -34.34 15.49
N GLU A 303 9.23 -34.76 16.39
CA GLU A 303 9.09 -36.18 16.77
C GLU A 303 8.63 -37.03 15.58
N LEU A 304 7.73 -36.48 14.75
CA LEU A 304 7.27 -37.13 13.53
C LEU A 304 8.44 -37.40 12.58
N ALA A 305 9.32 -36.41 12.38
CA ALA A 305 10.49 -36.53 11.51
C ALA A 305 11.47 -37.59 12.00
N GLU A 306 11.74 -37.67 13.30
CA GLU A 306 12.58 -38.72 13.88
C GLU A 306 11.99 -40.12 13.65
N ARG A 307 10.71 -40.33 13.99
CA ARG A 307 10.07 -41.63 13.83
C ARG A 307 9.91 -42.07 12.37
N LEU A 308 9.73 -41.11 11.46
CA LEU A 308 9.70 -41.39 10.03
C LEU A 308 11.08 -41.84 9.53
N THR A 309 12.15 -41.22 10.03
CA THR A 309 13.54 -41.63 9.72
C THR A 309 13.82 -43.06 10.19
N GLU A 310 13.35 -43.42 11.39
CA GLU A 310 13.49 -44.79 11.90
C GLU A 310 12.72 -45.81 11.05
N LEU A 311 11.50 -45.47 10.63
CA LEU A 311 10.69 -46.31 9.76
C LEU A 311 11.35 -46.51 8.39
N GLU A 312 11.83 -45.43 7.78
CA GLU A 312 12.56 -45.44 6.50
C GLU A 312 13.79 -46.38 6.59
N ARG A 313 14.60 -46.25 7.65
CA ARG A 313 15.76 -47.12 7.87
C ARG A 313 15.37 -48.58 8.04
N ALA A 314 14.38 -48.86 8.90
CA ALA A 314 13.95 -50.23 9.17
C ALA A 314 13.33 -50.92 7.94
N ALA A 315 12.59 -50.16 7.11
CA ALA A 315 12.03 -50.65 5.86
C ALA A 315 13.12 -50.93 4.82
N ALA A 316 14.12 -50.06 4.67
CA ALA A 316 15.26 -50.31 3.79
C ALA A 316 16.01 -51.60 4.18
N ASP A 317 16.30 -51.78 5.47
CA ASP A 317 16.96 -52.99 5.96
C ASP A 317 16.13 -54.26 5.70
N ALA A 318 14.80 -54.17 5.80
CA ALA A 318 13.89 -55.28 5.52
C ALA A 318 13.84 -55.63 4.03
N ARG A 319 13.82 -54.62 3.16
CA ARG A 319 13.91 -54.82 1.70
C ARG A 319 15.20 -55.55 1.33
N ASP A 320 16.33 -55.09 1.86
CA ASP A 320 17.63 -55.67 1.57
C ASP A 320 17.75 -57.10 2.12
N ARG A 321 17.13 -57.41 3.27
CA ARG A 321 17.01 -58.79 3.78
C ARG A 321 16.18 -59.68 2.85
N ALA A 322 15.03 -59.20 2.39
CA ALA A 322 14.18 -59.95 1.46
C ALA A 322 14.90 -60.24 0.14
N ALA A 323 15.63 -59.25 -0.40
CA ALA A 323 16.47 -59.45 -1.58
C ALA A 323 17.56 -60.53 -1.35
N ARG A 324 18.25 -60.51 -0.20
CA ARG A 324 19.22 -61.57 0.14
C ARG A 324 18.58 -62.95 0.22
N HIS A 325 17.39 -63.08 0.81
CA HIS A 325 16.66 -64.36 0.84
C HIS A 325 16.31 -64.85 -0.56
N ARG A 326 15.85 -63.96 -1.45
CA ARG A 326 15.60 -64.26 -2.86
C ARG A 326 16.87 -64.76 -3.54
N ASP A 327 17.99 -64.05 -3.39
CA ASP A 327 19.25 -64.38 -4.05
C ASP A 327 19.81 -65.72 -3.56
N LEU A 328 19.68 -66.03 -2.26
CA LEU A 328 20.04 -67.33 -1.70
C LEU A 328 19.17 -68.47 -2.25
N ALA A 329 17.85 -68.25 -2.37
CA ALA A 329 16.94 -69.25 -2.93
C ALA A 329 17.18 -69.47 -4.44
N ALA A 330 17.42 -68.39 -5.19
CA ALA A 330 17.73 -68.46 -6.61
C ALA A 330 19.09 -69.12 -6.87
N GLY A 331 20.11 -68.85 -6.05
CA GLY A 331 21.44 -69.47 -6.18
C GLY A 331 21.48 -70.97 -5.90
N LEU A 332 20.43 -71.55 -5.28
CA LEU A 332 20.28 -73.01 -5.17
C LEU A 332 19.69 -73.65 -6.43
N LEU A 333 19.08 -72.85 -7.32
CA LEU A 333 18.44 -73.30 -8.55
C LEU A 333 19.37 -73.26 -9.78
N GLU A 334 20.53 -72.60 -9.66
CA GLU A 334 21.62 -72.57 -10.66
C GLU A 334 22.58 -73.77 -10.48
#